data_AF-A0AAX3LF48-F1
#
_entry.id   AF-A0AAX3LF48-F1
#
_cell.length_a   1.000
_cell.length_b   1.000
_cell.length_c   1.000
_cell.angle_alpha   90.00
_cell.angle_beta   90.00
_cell.angle_gamma   90.00
#
_symmetry.space_group_name_H-M   'P 1'
#
loop_
_entity.id
_entity.type
_entity.pdbx_description
1 polymer ?
#
loop_
_entity_poly.entity_id
_entity_poly.type
_entity_poly.pdbx_seq_one_letter_code
_entity_poly.pdbx_strand_id
1 'polypeptide(L)'
;MQQRYNRVAVHNYCRNAEYFLLHLSARRIALEAVTPDDVSNYLRLAIRRFRQRHGQPPAFHWEAIPRAGIHALLRHSLKCWPPEPEPVDDGERLWRGILANYASWLREERGLAAASIYALMWEAKHFCGWYAGRSPTVDFADLSVPDIDAYMDMRATGLTHKSLKDVAERLRSLLKHLYRTGNTRANFTPHVIAPLLYAY
;
A
#
# COMPACT_ATOMS: atom_id res chain seq x y z
N MET A 1 10.10 17.12 -5.10
CA MET A 1 11.28 16.84 -4.25
C MET A 1 12.22 15.91 -5.00
N GLN A 2 13.37 16.40 -5.47
CA GLN A 2 14.41 15.56 -6.07
C GLN A 2 15.17 14.83 -4.95
N GLN A 3 14.91 13.53 -4.76
CA GLN A 3 15.78 12.72 -3.93
C GLN A 3 17.15 12.62 -4.63
N ARG A 4 18.21 13.14 -4.00
CA ARG A 4 19.59 12.96 -4.44
C ARG A 4 19.99 11.50 -4.19
N TYR A 5 19.60 10.61 -5.09
CA TYR A 5 20.05 9.21 -5.04
C TYR A 5 21.56 9.15 -5.29
N ASN A 6 22.26 8.37 -4.46
CA ASN A 6 23.67 8.06 -4.66
C ASN A 6 23.88 7.44 -6.05
N ARG A 7 24.88 7.89 -6.81
CA ARG A 7 25.20 7.42 -8.16
C ARG A 7 25.35 5.89 -8.23
N VAL A 8 25.88 5.28 -7.16
CA VAL A 8 26.01 3.81 -7.03
C VAL A 8 24.63 3.15 -6.89
N ALA A 9 23.70 3.76 -6.15
CA ALA A 9 22.34 3.26 -6.00
C ALA A 9 21.57 3.32 -7.33
N VAL A 10 21.70 4.42 -8.08
CA VAL A 10 21.10 4.56 -9.42
C VAL A 10 21.67 3.51 -10.37
N HIS A 11 22.99 3.34 -10.39
CA HIS A 11 23.62 2.31 -11.23
C HIS A 11 23.14 0.90 -10.88
N ASN A 12 23.05 0.57 -9.59
CA ASN A 12 22.52 -0.72 -9.15
C ASN A 12 21.04 -0.90 -9.54
N TYR A 13 20.22 0.15 -9.51
CA TYR A 13 18.81 0.07 -9.92
C TYR A 13 18.70 -0.23 -11.41
N CYS A 14 19.43 0.52 -12.25
CA CYS A 14 19.46 0.29 -13.69
C CYS A 14 19.94 -1.13 -14.04
N ARG A 15 21.01 -1.60 -13.40
CA ARG A 15 21.55 -2.93 -13.63
C ARG A 15 20.58 -4.05 -13.25
N ASN A 16 19.88 -3.90 -12.12
CA ASN A 16 18.86 -4.88 -11.72
C ASN A 16 17.63 -4.86 -12.63
N ALA A 17 17.24 -3.68 -13.12
CA ALA A 17 16.18 -3.53 -14.11
C ALA A 17 16.56 -4.18 -15.45
N GLU A 18 17.79 -4.00 -15.92
CA GLU A 18 18.31 -4.63 -17.14
C GLU A 18 18.31 -6.17 -17.04
N TYR A 19 18.80 -6.72 -15.92
CA TYR A 19 18.75 -8.17 -15.72
C TYR A 19 17.34 -8.74 -15.68
N PHE A 20 16.37 -7.96 -15.19
CA PHE A 20 14.97 -8.34 -15.24
C PHE A 20 14.42 -8.30 -16.67
N LEU A 21 14.72 -7.26 -17.45
CA LEU A 21 14.33 -7.18 -18.86
C LEU A 21 14.89 -8.35 -19.68
N LEU A 22 16.15 -8.73 -19.47
CA LEU A 22 16.76 -9.91 -20.09
C LEU A 22 16.06 -11.22 -19.68
N HIS A 23 15.57 -11.30 -18.44
CA HIS A 23 14.79 -12.44 -17.99
C HIS A 23 13.43 -12.51 -18.68
N LEU A 24 12.74 -11.38 -18.82
CA LEU A 24 11.47 -11.29 -19.54
C LEU A 24 11.64 -11.67 -21.01
N SER A 25 12.66 -11.14 -21.68
CA SER A 25 12.94 -11.48 -23.08
C SER A 25 13.24 -12.97 -23.28
N ALA A 26 14.00 -13.58 -22.37
CA ALA A 26 14.29 -15.02 -22.41
C ALA A 26 13.04 -15.89 -22.23
N ARG A 27 12.03 -15.40 -21.49
CA ARG A 27 10.74 -16.07 -21.28
C ARG A 27 9.66 -15.64 -22.27
N ARG A 28 9.97 -14.73 -23.20
CA ARG A 28 9.03 -14.13 -24.16
C ARG A 28 7.82 -13.48 -23.47
N ILE A 29 8.05 -12.87 -22.31
CA ILE A 29 7.04 -12.10 -21.58
C ILE A 29 7.17 -10.65 -22.01
N ALA A 30 6.11 -10.08 -22.59
CA ALA A 30 6.05 -8.65 -22.92
C ALA A 30 6.05 -7.81 -21.64
N LEU A 31 6.63 -6.62 -21.67
CA LEU A 31 6.74 -5.75 -20.49
C LEU A 31 5.36 -5.38 -19.92
N GLU A 32 4.37 -5.25 -20.80
CA GLU A 32 2.97 -4.92 -20.51
C GLU A 32 2.20 -6.09 -19.88
N ALA A 33 2.67 -7.32 -20.09
CA ALA A 33 2.04 -8.55 -19.60
C ALA A 33 2.68 -9.05 -18.28
N VAL A 34 3.64 -8.32 -17.72
CA VAL A 34 4.34 -8.71 -16.49
C VAL A 34 3.35 -8.73 -15.32
N THR A 35 3.41 -9.79 -14.53
CA THR A 35 2.60 -9.95 -13.30
C THR A 35 3.45 -9.80 -12.04
N PRO A 36 2.86 -9.52 -10.86
CA PRO A 36 3.57 -9.56 -9.59
C PRO A 36 4.27 -10.91 -9.32
N ASP A 37 3.73 -12.00 -9.85
CA ASP A 37 4.31 -13.33 -9.75
C ASP A 37 5.58 -13.47 -10.60
N ASP A 38 5.64 -12.88 -11.79
CA ASP A 38 6.86 -12.85 -12.60
C ASP A 38 8.01 -12.15 -11.88
N VAL A 39 7.72 -11.02 -11.22
CA VAL A 39 8.70 -10.29 -10.40
C VAL A 39 9.14 -11.16 -9.21
N SER A 40 8.20 -11.78 -8.50
CA SER A 40 8.49 -12.63 -7.34
C SER A 40 9.33 -13.85 -7.73
N ASN A 41 9.00 -14.50 -8.85
CA ASN A 41 9.74 -15.63 -9.40
C ASN A 41 11.15 -15.23 -9.82
N TYR A 42 11.30 -14.06 -10.45
CA TYR A 42 12.61 -13.52 -10.80
C TYR A 42 13.46 -13.22 -9.57
N LEU A 43 12.90 -12.61 -8.51
CA LEU A 43 13.65 -12.33 -7.28
C LEU A 43 14.16 -13.62 -6.62
N ARG A 44 13.33 -14.68 -6.58
CA ARG A 44 13.76 -16.01 -6.11
C ARG A 44 14.91 -16.56 -6.97
N LEU A 45 14.83 -16.41 -8.30
CA LEU A 45 15.91 -16.80 -9.20
C LEU A 45 17.19 -15.99 -8.97
N ALA A 46 17.08 -14.67 -8.74
CA ALA A 46 18.21 -13.80 -8.46
C ALA A 46 18.92 -14.21 -7.15
N ILE A 47 18.17 -14.57 -6.11
CA ILE A 47 18.72 -15.11 -4.86
C ILE A 47 19.45 -16.44 -5.11
N ARG A 48 18.87 -17.35 -5.92
CA ARG A 48 19.54 -18.61 -6.29
C ARG A 48 20.84 -18.37 -7.04
N ARG A 49 20.86 -17.45 -8.00
CA ARG A 49 22.07 -17.07 -8.75
C ARG A 49 23.13 -16.41 -7.86
N PHE A 50 22.71 -15.58 -6.91
CA PHE A 50 23.62 -14.99 -5.93
C PHE A 50 24.32 -16.08 -5.11
N ARG A 51 23.55 -17.04 -4.58
CA ARG A 51 24.09 -18.20 -3.85
C ARG A 51 25.09 -19.00 -4.66
N GLN A 52 24.76 -19.29 -5.93
CA GLN A 52 25.65 -20.01 -6.84
C GLN A 52 26.98 -19.27 -7.08
N ARG A 53 26.93 -17.93 -7.20
CA ARG A 53 28.12 -17.11 -7.48
C ARG A 53 29.01 -16.90 -6.26
N HIS A 54 28.42 -16.73 -5.08
CA HIS A 54 29.13 -16.32 -3.88
C HIS A 54 29.32 -17.43 -2.85
N GLY A 55 28.69 -18.60 -3.05
CA GLY A 55 28.75 -19.73 -2.11
C GLY A 55 27.95 -19.52 -0.82
N GLN A 56 27.30 -18.36 -0.64
CA GLN A 56 26.58 -17.98 0.57
C GLN A 56 25.26 -17.26 0.23
N PRO A 57 24.24 -17.34 1.11
CA PRO A 57 23.01 -16.60 0.92
C PRO A 57 23.26 -15.08 1.00
N PRO A 58 22.48 -14.29 0.26
CA PRO A 58 22.53 -12.84 0.42
C PRO A 58 21.98 -12.44 1.80
N ALA A 59 22.35 -11.24 2.25
CA ALA A 59 21.82 -10.67 3.50
C ALA A 59 20.28 -10.59 3.49
N PHE A 60 19.67 -10.61 4.69
CA PHE A 60 18.22 -10.72 4.89
C PHE A 60 17.36 -9.69 4.10
N HIS A 61 17.89 -8.50 3.81
CA HIS A 61 17.20 -7.45 3.03
C HIS A 61 17.77 -7.20 1.64
N TRP A 62 18.67 -8.05 1.16
CA TRP A 62 19.32 -7.86 -0.14
C TRP A 62 18.30 -7.75 -1.28
N GLU A 63 17.21 -8.53 -1.22
CA GLU A 63 16.15 -8.52 -2.24
C GLU A 63 15.42 -7.17 -2.39
N ALA A 64 15.48 -6.30 -1.38
CA ALA A 64 14.85 -4.98 -1.44
C ALA A 64 15.51 -4.09 -2.51
N ILE A 65 16.82 -4.26 -2.74
CA ILE A 65 17.60 -3.50 -3.72
C ILE A 65 17.17 -3.82 -5.17
N PRO A 66 17.21 -5.08 -5.64
CA PRO A 66 16.72 -5.42 -6.98
C PRO A 66 15.22 -5.15 -7.11
N ARG A 67 14.41 -5.43 -6.08
CA ARG A 67 12.97 -5.14 -6.09
C ARG A 67 12.70 -3.66 -6.33
N ALA A 68 13.43 -2.76 -5.67
CA ALA A 68 13.25 -1.32 -5.85
C ALA A 68 13.55 -0.87 -7.29
N GLY A 69 14.65 -1.35 -7.89
CA GLY A 69 15.00 -1.04 -9.29
C GLY A 69 13.96 -1.56 -10.29
N ILE A 70 13.48 -2.79 -10.10
CA ILE A 70 12.45 -3.41 -10.95
C ILE A 70 11.12 -2.66 -10.81
N HIS A 71 10.70 -2.35 -9.58
CA HIS A 71 9.47 -1.60 -9.35
C HIS A 71 9.55 -0.18 -9.92
N ALA A 72 10.72 0.46 -9.87
CA ALA A 72 10.92 1.77 -10.49
C ALA A 72 10.76 1.71 -12.02
N LEU A 73 11.37 0.71 -12.68
CA LEU A 73 11.18 0.46 -14.11
C LEU A 73 9.69 0.24 -14.45
N LEU A 74 9.03 -0.67 -13.73
CA LEU A 74 7.64 -1.03 -14.03
C LEU A 74 6.67 0.12 -13.78
N ARG A 75 6.86 0.91 -12.71
CA ARG A 75 6.06 2.13 -12.49
C ARG A 75 6.29 3.17 -13.58
N HIS A 76 7.52 3.29 -14.09
CA HIS A 76 7.84 4.23 -15.16
C HIS A 76 7.16 3.85 -16.48
N SER A 77 7.27 2.57 -16.86
CA SER A 77 6.77 2.04 -18.14
C SER A 77 5.27 1.78 -18.14
N LEU A 78 4.73 1.17 -17.08
CA LEU A 78 3.33 0.73 -17.00
C LEU A 78 2.40 1.75 -16.34
N LYS A 79 2.95 2.85 -15.81
CA LYS A 79 2.28 3.92 -15.04
C LYS A 79 1.66 3.47 -13.71
N CYS A 80 1.09 2.27 -13.65
CA CYS A 80 0.48 1.65 -12.49
C CYS A 80 1.18 0.31 -12.20
N TRP A 81 2.05 0.28 -11.18
CA TRP A 81 2.71 -0.95 -10.76
C TRP A 81 2.87 -1.05 -9.22
N PRO A 82 2.52 -2.20 -8.61
CA PRO A 82 1.90 -3.39 -9.24
C PRO A 82 0.50 -3.09 -9.80
N PRO A 83 0.03 -3.82 -10.82
CA PRO A 83 -1.36 -3.75 -11.25
C PRO A 83 -2.24 -4.03 -10.04
N GLU A 84 -3.26 -3.21 -9.84
CA GLU A 84 -4.20 -3.49 -8.77
C GLU A 84 -4.96 -4.77 -9.18
N PRO A 85 -4.90 -5.85 -8.37
CA PRO A 85 -5.55 -7.09 -8.74
C PRO A 85 -7.03 -6.81 -8.97
N GLU A 86 -7.65 -7.52 -9.92
CA GLU A 86 -9.09 -7.40 -10.08
C GLU A 86 -9.79 -7.76 -8.76
N PRO A 87 -10.84 -7.00 -8.40
CA PRO A 87 -11.58 -7.28 -7.19
C PRO A 87 -12.17 -8.70 -7.25
N VAL A 88 -11.86 -9.48 -6.21
CA VAL A 88 -12.22 -10.90 -6.09
C VAL A 88 -13.74 -11.09 -6.03
N ASP A 89 -14.45 -10.13 -5.44
CA ASP A 89 -15.90 -10.15 -5.28
C ASP A 89 -16.54 -8.74 -5.37
N ASP A 90 -17.88 -8.70 -5.28
CA ASP A 90 -18.66 -7.46 -5.34
C ASP A 90 -18.44 -6.56 -4.12
N GLY A 91 -18.16 -7.14 -2.95
CA GLY A 91 -17.78 -6.38 -1.75
C GLY A 91 -16.47 -5.63 -1.97
N GLU A 92 -15.51 -6.28 -2.64
CA GLU A 92 -14.23 -5.69 -2.99
C GLU A 92 -14.36 -4.56 -4.02
N ARG A 93 -15.23 -4.75 -5.02
CA ARG A 93 -15.60 -3.68 -5.96
C ARG A 93 -16.17 -2.47 -5.23
N LEU A 94 -17.08 -2.69 -4.29
CA LEU A 94 -17.77 -1.63 -3.56
C LEU A 94 -16.77 -0.75 -2.79
N TRP A 95 -15.93 -1.34 -1.93
CA TRP A 95 -15.01 -0.54 -1.11
C TRP A 95 -13.91 0.10 -1.95
N ARG A 96 -13.48 -0.51 -3.06
CA ARG A 96 -12.54 0.13 -4.00
C ARG A 96 -13.14 1.38 -4.65
N GLY A 97 -14.42 1.34 -5.02
CA GLY A 97 -15.15 2.50 -5.51
C GLY A 97 -15.21 3.63 -4.48
N ILE A 98 -15.51 3.30 -3.22
CA ILE A 98 -15.50 4.25 -2.10
C ILE A 98 -14.11 4.89 -1.92
N LEU A 99 -13.04 4.10 -2.00
CA LEU A 99 -11.67 4.62 -1.89
C LEU A 99 -11.26 5.50 -3.08
N ALA A 100 -11.75 5.21 -4.29
CA ALA A 100 -11.52 6.08 -5.44
C ALA A 100 -12.21 7.44 -5.27
N ASN A 101 -13.45 7.44 -4.75
CA ASN A 101 -14.17 8.67 -4.41
C ASN A 101 -13.45 9.45 -3.30
N TYR A 102 -12.95 8.75 -2.28
CA TYR A 102 -12.15 9.35 -1.21
C TYR A 102 -10.86 9.98 -1.74
N ALA A 103 -10.12 9.28 -2.62
CA ALA A 103 -8.90 9.80 -3.23
C ALA A 103 -9.15 11.09 -4.04
N SER A 104 -10.25 11.11 -4.79
CA SER A 104 -10.67 12.27 -5.59
C SER A 104 -11.05 13.43 -4.66
N TRP A 105 -11.82 13.17 -3.60
CA TRP A 105 -12.16 14.15 -2.57
C TRP A 105 -10.92 14.77 -1.89
N LEU A 106 -9.92 13.95 -1.54
CA LEU A 106 -8.68 14.43 -0.94
C LEU A 106 -7.87 15.32 -1.90
N ARG A 107 -7.92 15.05 -3.20
CA ARG A 107 -7.19 15.79 -4.23
C ARG A 107 -7.90 17.08 -4.62
N GLU A 108 -9.18 16.98 -4.97
CA GLU A 108 -9.91 18.03 -5.66
C GLU A 108 -10.59 18.98 -4.67
N GLU A 109 -11.25 18.46 -3.65
CA GLU A 109 -11.92 19.31 -2.66
C GLU A 109 -10.99 19.77 -1.54
N ARG A 110 -10.05 18.92 -1.10
CA ARG A 110 -9.12 19.27 -0.03
C ARG A 110 -7.78 19.81 -0.51
N GLY A 111 -7.47 19.70 -1.80
CA GLY A 111 -6.22 20.21 -2.37
C GLY A 111 -4.96 19.64 -1.73
N LEU A 112 -5.00 18.42 -1.19
CA LEU A 112 -3.88 17.89 -0.41
C LEU A 112 -2.68 17.55 -1.30
N ALA A 113 -1.48 17.69 -0.73
CA ALA A 113 -0.25 17.25 -1.36
C ALA A 113 -0.27 15.72 -1.58
N ALA A 114 0.36 15.26 -2.68
CA ALA A 114 0.41 13.85 -3.04
C ALA A 114 0.94 12.93 -1.93
N ALA A 115 1.92 13.39 -1.14
CA ALA A 115 2.46 12.64 -0.01
C ALA A 115 1.43 12.44 1.12
N SER A 116 0.61 13.46 1.39
CA SER A 116 -0.48 13.38 2.37
C SER A 116 -1.60 12.46 1.89
N ILE A 117 -1.97 12.57 0.61
CA ILE A 117 -2.94 11.67 -0.02
C ILE A 117 -2.44 10.23 0.08
N TYR A 118 -1.16 9.98 -0.22
CA TYR A 118 -0.57 8.65 -0.11
C TYR A 118 -0.70 8.07 1.31
N ALA A 119 -0.37 8.85 2.34
CA ALA A 119 -0.47 8.40 3.73
C ALA A 119 -1.93 8.13 4.16
N LEU A 120 -2.88 8.97 3.74
CA LEU A 120 -4.30 8.79 4.01
C LEU A 120 -4.89 7.57 3.29
N MET A 121 -4.52 7.39 2.01
CA MET A 121 -4.97 6.26 1.21
C MET A 121 -4.38 4.94 1.68
N TRP A 122 -3.13 4.94 2.16
CA TRP A 122 -2.51 3.74 2.74
C TRP A 122 -3.31 3.25 3.95
N GLU A 123 -3.64 4.18 4.86
CA GLU A 123 -4.44 3.85 6.04
C GLU A 123 -5.85 3.39 5.66
N ALA A 124 -6.48 4.09 4.70
CA ALA A 124 -7.83 3.75 4.27
C ALA A 124 -7.91 2.36 3.62
N LYS A 125 -6.95 2.02 2.75
CA LYS A 125 -6.84 0.67 2.17
C LYS A 125 -6.67 -0.39 3.26
N HIS A 126 -5.83 -0.12 4.26
CA HIS A 126 -5.61 -1.05 5.36
C HIS A 126 -6.89 -1.25 6.19
N PHE A 127 -7.63 -0.19 6.49
CA PHE A 127 -8.90 -0.28 7.20
C PHE A 127 -9.95 -1.08 6.40
N CYS A 128 -10.15 -0.73 5.13
CA CYS A 128 -11.13 -1.43 4.28
C CYS A 128 -10.78 -2.91 4.11
N GLY A 129 -9.51 -3.24 3.86
CA GLY A 129 -9.06 -4.63 3.75
C GLY A 129 -9.22 -5.42 5.04
N TRP A 130 -8.93 -4.81 6.20
CA TRP A 130 -9.15 -5.43 7.50
C TRP A 130 -10.65 -5.66 7.77
N TYR A 131 -11.50 -4.68 7.47
CA TYR A 131 -12.94 -4.78 7.72
C TYR A 131 -13.60 -5.81 6.79
N ALA A 132 -13.25 -5.81 5.50
CA ALA A 132 -13.69 -6.80 4.52
C ALA A 132 -13.26 -8.24 4.89
N GLY A 133 -12.09 -8.41 5.51
CA GLY A 133 -11.63 -9.71 5.99
C GLY A 133 -12.47 -10.33 7.12
N ARG A 134 -13.36 -9.55 7.76
CA ARG A 134 -14.20 -10.03 8.88
C ARG A 134 -15.53 -10.64 8.44
N SER A 135 -16.02 -10.31 7.24
CA SER A 135 -17.24 -10.93 6.68
C SER A 135 -17.31 -10.79 5.15
N PRO A 136 -17.78 -11.80 4.42
CA PRO A 136 -17.89 -11.77 2.96
C PRO A 136 -18.97 -10.81 2.42
N THR A 137 -19.87 -10.31 3.26
CA THR A 137 -20.97 -9.39 2.87
C THR A 137 -20.84 -8.02 3.55
N VAL A 138 -19.62 -7.50 3.65
CA VAL A 138 -19.34 -6.27 4.38
C VAL A 138 -19.90 -5.05 3.64
N ASP A 139 -20.94 -4.44 4.23
CA ASP A 139 -21.41 -3.11 3.91
C ASP A 139 -20.95 -2.15 5.02
N PHE A 140 -20.39 -0.99 4.66
CA PHE A 140 -20.04 0.05 5.63
C PHE A 140 -21.26 0.64 6.34
N ALA A 141 -22.48 0.40 5.83
CA ALA A 141 -23.72 0.73 6.52
C ALA A 141 -23.86 -0.01 7.87
N ASP A 142 -23.23 -1.17 8.02
CA ASP A 142 -23.25 -1.99 9.23
C ASP A 142 -22.02 -1.75 10.13
N LEU A 143 -21.16 -0.79 9.77
CA LEU A 143 -20.02 -0.40 10.59
C LEU A 143 -20.48 0.04 11.98
N SER A 144 -19.82 -0.47 13.03
CA SER A 144 -20.17 -0.21 14.42
C SER A 144 -19.01 0.38 15.22
N VAL A 145 -19.28 0.96 16.39
CA VAL A 145 -18.23 1.45 17.30
C VAL A 145 -17.26 0.33 17.73
N PRO A 146 -17.73 -0.89 18.09
CA PRO A 146 -16.84 -2.02 18.36
C PRO A 146 -15.87 -2.36 17.22
N ASP A 147 -16.26 -2.15 15.96
CA ASP A 147 -15.36 -2.36 14.82
C ASP A 147 -14.25 -1.31 14.77
N ILE A 148 -14.56 -0.05 15.10
CA ILE A 148 -13.57 1.02 15.21
C ILE A 148 -12.57 0.70 16.33
N ASP A 149 -13.06 0.30 17.50
CA ASP A 149 -12.22 -0.04 18.65
C ASP A 149 -11.34 -1.25 18.34
N ALA A 150 -11.91 -2.32 17.78
CA ALA A 150 -11.16 -3.51 17.39
C ALA A 150 -10.08 -3.22 16.34
N TYR A 151 -10.33 -2.27 15.42
CA TYR A 151 -9.31 -1.82 14.49
C TYR A 151 -8.18 -1.07 15.19
N MET A 152 -8.53 -0.12 16.08
CA MET A 152 -7.56 0.69 16.81
C MET A 152 -6.70 -0.16 17.75
N ASP A 153 -7.26 -1.16 18.41
CA ASP A 153 -6.53 -2.11 19.28
C ASP A 153 -5.53 -2.96 18.47
N MET A 154 -5.98 -3.48 17.32
CA MET A 154 -5.09 -4.20 16.40
C MET A 154 -3.92 -3.32 15.95
N ARG A 155 -4.17 -2.03 15.67
CA ARG A 155 -3.13 -1.08 15.28
C ARG A 155 -2.24 -0.63 16.42
N ALA A 156 -2.73 -0.59 17.65
CA ALA A 156 -1.93 -0.27 18.83
C ALA A 156 -0.83 -1.31 19.05
N THR A 157 -1.07 -2.56 18.66
CA THR A 157 -0.09 -3.65 18.74
C THR A 157 1.09 -3.38 17.79
N GLY A 158 2.19 -2.84 18.34
CA GLY A 158 3.44 -2.60 17.60
C GLY A 158 3.65 -1.17 17.10
N LEU A 159 2.76 -0.21 17.44
CA LEU A 159 2.94 1.20 17.11
C LEU A 159 3.29 2.05 18.33
N THR A 160 4.15 3.05 18.13
CA THR A 160 4.40 4.10 19.14
C THR A 160 3.16 4.98 19.30
N HIS A 161 3.05 5.69 20.43
CA HIS A 161 1.94 6.62 20.66
C HIS A 161 1.81 7.68 19.54
N LYS A 162 2.95 8.18 19.04
CA LYS A 162 2.98 9.13 17.92
C LYS A 162 2.38 8.53 16.66
N SER A 163 2.84 7.34 16.27
CA SER A 163 2.33 6.64 15.09
C SER A 163 0.84 6.32 15.22
N LEU A 164 0.40 5.90 16.41
CA LEU A 164 -1.01 5.59 16.67
C LEU A 164 -1.91 6.83 16.61
N LYS A 165 -1.41 7.99 17.05
CA LYS A 165 -2.11 9.27 16.83
C LYS A 165 -2.28 9.58 15.35
N ASP A 166 -1.23 9.44 14.54
CA ASP A 166 -1.30 9.68 13.09
C ASP A 166 -2.31 8.73 12.42
N VAL A 167 -2.37 7.48 12.89
CA VAL A 167 -3.36 6.48 12.46
C VAL A 167 -4.78 6.95 12.77
N ALA A 168 -5.04 7.35 14.01
CA ALA A 168 -6.35 7.86 14.41
C ALA A 168 -6.79 9.07 13.57
N GLU A 169 -5.88 10.02 13.30
CA GLU A 169 -6.18 11.19 12.46
C GLU A 169 -6.52 10.80 11.01
N ARG A 170 -5.79 9.85 10.44
CA ARG A 170 -6.06 9.35 9.08
C ARG A 170 -7.38 8.58 9.01
N LEU A 171 -7.67 7.76 10.01
CA LEU A 171 -8.94 7.03 10.11
C LEU A 171 -10.13 7.99 10.24
N ARG A 172 -10.02 9.01 11.11
CA ARG A 172 -11.04 10.08 11.23
C ARG A 172 -11.33 10.77 9.90
N SER A 173 -10.30 11.03 9.09
CA SER A 173 -10.48 11.63 7.76
C SER A 173 -11.29 10.74 6.82
N LEU A 174 -11.04 9.42 6.84
CA LEU A 174 -11.83 8.45 6.08
C LEU A 174 -13.27 8.39 6.57
N LEU A 175 -13.49 8.20 7.88
CA LEU A 175 -14.83 8.08 8.47
C LEU A 175 -15.68 9.33 8.22
N LYS A 176 -15.06 10.52 8.24
CA LYS A 176 -15.72 11.77 7.87
C LYS A 176 -16.20 11.75 6.42
N HIS A 177 -15.39 11.21 5.50
CA HIS A 177 -15.80 11.08 4.09
C HIS A 177 -16.92 10.05 3.91
N LEU A 178 -16.82 8.90 4.58
CA LEU A 178 -17.86 7.86 4.53
C LEU A 178 -19.21 8.39 5.01
N TYR A 179 -19.23 9.11 6.13
CA TYR A 179 -20.45 9.71 6.65
C TYR A 179 -21.00 10.79 5.71
N ARG A 180 -20.13 11.68 5.20
CA ARG A 180 -20.53 12.75 4.26
C ARG A 180 -21.17 12.19 2.99
N THR A 181 -20.71 11.03 2.52
CA THR A 181 -21.18 10.39 1.28
C THR A 181 -22.32 9.40 1.51
N GLY A 182 -22.80 9.27 2.76
CA GLY A 182 -23.90 8.37 3.11
C GLY A 182 -23.53 6.88 3.17
N ASN A 183 -22.24 6.54 3.12
CA ASN A 183 -21.76 5.16 3.20
C ASN A 183 -21.82 4.58 4.62
N THR A 184 -21.96 5.41 5.66
CA THR A 184 -22.18 4.98 7.04
C THR A 184 -23.46 5.61 7.60
N ARG A 185 -24.21 4.85 8.41
CA ARG A 185 -25.45 5.33 9.05
C ARG A 185 -25.20 6.42 10.10
N ALA A 186 -24.02 6.41 10.72
CA ALA A 186 -23.64 7.35 11.76
C ALA A 186 -22.25 7.94 11.51
N ASN A 187 -21.96 9.04 12.21
CA ASN A 187 -20.65 9.67 12.19
C ASN A 187 -19.74 9.01 13.24
N PHE A 188 -18.81 8.17 12.78
CA PHE A 188 -17.87 7.48 13.66
C PHE A 188 -16.61 8.27 14.01
N THR A 189 -16.41 9.46 13.42
CA THR A 189 -15.24 10.31 13.66
C THR A 189 -14.97 10.58 15.16
N PRO A 190 -15.97 10.88 16.01
CA PRO A 190 -15.76 11.14 17.43
C PRO A 190 -15.35 9.89 18.24
N HIS A 191 -15.65 8.69 17.72
CA HIS A 191 -15.40 7.42 18.40
C HIS A 191 -13.97 6.90 18.17
N VAL A 192 -13.21 7.50 17.25
CA VAL A 192 -11.78 7.18 17.12
C VAL A 192 -11.03 7.86 18.25
N ILE A 193 -10.55 7.10 19.23
CA ILE A 193 -9.75 7.60 20.34
C ILE A 193 -8.26 7.52 19.98
N ALA A 194 -7.51 8.60 20.23
CA ALA A 194 -6.07 8.66 20.00
C ALA A 194 -5.35 8.77 21.35
N PRO A 195 -4.13 8.20 21.49
CA PRO A 195 -3.34 8.39 22.71
C PRO A 195 -2.97 9.86 22.90
N LEU A 196 -2.96 10.31 24.16
CA LEU A 196 -2.38 11.60 24.56
C LEU A 196 -0.86 11.54 24.40
N LEU A 197 -0.28 12.50 23.66
CA LEU A 197 1.17 12.57 23.44
C LEU A 197 1.91 13.34 24.52
N TYR A 198 1.23 14.25 25.20
CA TYR A 198 1.79 15.05 26.28
C TYR A 198 0.82 14.97 27.45
N ALA A 199 1.31 14.49 28.59
CA ALA A 199 0.68 14.77 29.88
C ALA A 199 1.22 16.15 30.30
N TYR A 200 0.32 17.12 30.46
CA TYR A 200 0.63 18.39 31.10
C TYR A 200 0.39 18.27 32.60
#